data_AF-A0A2T2P0T2-F1
#
_entry.id   AF-A0A2T2P0T2-F1
#
_cell.length_a   1.000
_cell.length_b   1.000
_cell.length_c   1.000
_cell.angle_alpha   90.00
_cell.angle_beta   90.00
_cell.angle_gamma   90.00
#
_symmetry.space_group_name_H-M   'P 1'
#
loop_
_entity.id
_entity.type
_entity.pdbx_description
1 polymer ?
#
loop_
_entity_poly.entity_id
_entity_poly.type
_entity_poly.pdbx_seq_one_letter_code
_entity_poly.pdbx_strand_id
1 'polypeptide(L)'
;MALLAVLFLIFGGCCTNVYTLEAILKHDVASHPTLALTFMQFLFVSAEGFAHFFRAQSRTLLVPPEISRIKWLGVAIVHFSICVLNNLSLEYQISVPLHIVLRSGGGLVTLCIGTILGKSYSTKQWISVMSMTIGVVIATLGMIKDSEASDSPGDTMAFGVFILLATQSLTAMNGLWLEGIYKSSPGAWREGLFYSHFFALPLFLPLLPKITAQILRLASGTQLEISMPRYSPNVLDLPKMFFMLVVNALTQFSCIRGVNMLTSISSALSVSIVLSVRKMVSLLISMWIFGSRARAEFILGTAIVFGSVMFYAINEWNRLRVKQKDPTIALE
;
A
#
# COMPACT_ATOMS: atom_id res chain seq x y z
N MET A 1 15.74 3.81 17.69
CA MET A 1 15.90 2.49 17.01
C MET A 1 14.60 1.94 16.44
N ALA A 2 13.46 2.00 17.14
CA ALA A 2 12.18 1.47 16.65
C ALA A 2 11.68 2.09 15.32
N LEU A 3 11.77 3.43 15.15
CA LEU A 3 11.31 4.11 13.92
C LEU A 3 12.12 3.70 12.68
N LEU A 4 13.43 3.52 12.81
CA LEU A 4 14.29 3.10 11.69
C LEU A 4 13.89 1.70 11.19
N ALA A 5 13.59 0.78 12.12
CA ALA A 5 13.11 -0.55 11.77
C ALA A 5 11.74 -0.50 11.06
N VAL A 6 10.83 0.37 11.49
CA VAL A 6 9.53 0.61 10.81
C VAL A 6 9.74 1.11 9.39
N LEU A 7 10.61 2.10 9.21
CA LEU A 7 10.92 2.63 7.87
C LEU A 7 11.58 1.56 7.00
N PHE A 8 12.50 0.76 7.53
CA PHE A 8 13.11 -0.34 6.78
C PHE A 8 12.06 -1.37 6.33
N LEU A 9 11.12 -1.75 7.19
CA LEU A 9 10.01 -2.64 6.82
C LEU A 9 9.13 -2.05 5.71
N ILE A 10 8.83 -0.75 5.76
CA ILE A 10 8.01 -0.07 4.76
C ILE A 10 8.79 0.05 3.43
N PHE A 11 9.99 0.60 3.44
CA PHE A 11 10.74 0.80 2.19
C PHE A 11 11.19 -0.54 1.60
N GLY A 12 11.80 -1.41 2.39
CA GLY A 12 12.22 -2.74 1.93
C GLY A 12 11.04 -3.59 1.46
N GLY A 13 10.02 -3.76 2.32
CA GLY A 13 8.87 -4.60 2.00
C GLY A 13 8.09 -4.08 0.79
N CYS A 14 7.74 -2.79 0.77
CA CYS A 14 6.85 -2.29 -0.27
C CYS A 14 7.58 -2.05 -1.61
N CYS A 15 8.85 -1.65 -1.62
CA CYS A 15 9.61 -1.52 -2.88
C CYS A 15 9.84 -2.89 -3.53
N THR A 16 10.20 -3.92 -2.74
CA THR A 16 10.33 -5.30 -3.26
C THR A 16 8.97 -5.88 -3.68
N ASN A 17 7.88 -5.54 -2.99
CA ASN A 17 6.54 -5.94 -3.39
C ASN A 17 6.15 -5.39 -4.79
N VAL A 18 6.40 -4.10 -5.06
CA VAL A 18 6.14 -3.50 -6.37
C VAL A 18 7.00 -4.15 -7.46
N TYR A 19 8.29 -4.37 -7.18
CA TYR A 19 9.19 -5.05 -8.12
C TYR A 19 8.71 -6.45 -8.48
N THR A 20 8.34 -7.26 -7.48
CA THR A 20 7.82 -8.62 -7.72
C THR A 20 6.47 -8.60 -8.43
N LEU A 21 5.60 -7.62 -8.13
CA LEU A 21 4.35 -7.43 -8.85
C LEU A 21 4.59 -7.11 -10.33
N GLU A 22 5.47 -6.17 -10.64
CA GLU A 22 5.81 -5.84 -12.03
C GLU A 22 6.42 -7.02 -12.78
N ALA A 23 7.28 -7.81 -12.13
CA ALA A 23 7.84 -9.02 -12.70
C ALA A 23 6.76 -10.06 -13.03
N ILE A 24 5.74 -10.22 -12.17
CA ILE A 24 4.60 -11.13 -12.41
C ILE A 24 3.73 -10.60 -13.56
N LEU A 25 3.38 -9.31 -13.54
CA LEU A 25 2.51 -8.71 -14.55
C LEU A 25 3.12 -8.70 -15.96
N LYS A 26 4.46 -8.61 -16.07
CA LYS A 26 5.15 -8.69 -17.37
C LYS A 26 5.22 -10.10 -17.95
N HIS A 27 5.20 -11.13 -17.11
CA HIS A 27 5.39 -12.51 -17.55
C HIS A 27 4.09 -13.21 -17.94
N ASP A 28 2.97 -12.86 -17.29
CA ASP A 28 1.64 -13.41 -17.58
C ASP A 28 0.62 -12.30 -17.88
N VAL A 29 0.79 -11.69 -19.05
CA VAL A 29 -0.03 -10.56 -19.56
C VAL A 29 -1.48 -10.99 -19.83
N ALA A 30 -1.74 -12.28 -20.09
CA ALA A 30 -3.05 -12.76 -20.49
C ALA A 30 -4.01 -13.03 -19.32
N SER A 31 -3.49 -13.27 -18.10
CA SER A 31 -4.32 -13.72 -16.97
C SER A 31 -4.42 -12.73 -15.80
N HIS A 32 -3.51 -11.74 -15.72
CA HIS A 32 -3.42 -10.73 -14.64
C HIS A 32 -3.84 -11.29 -13.26
N PRO A 33 -2.99 -12.11 -12.60
CA PRO A 33 -3.35 -12.85 -11.38
C PRO A 33 -3.38 -11.97 -10.11
N THR A 34 -3.81 -10.71 -10.23
CA THR A 34 -3.83 -9.70 -9.16
C THR A 34 -4.76 -10.09 -8.01
N LEU A 35 -5.86 -10.76 -8.32
CA LEU A 35 -6.82 -11.22 -7.31
C LEU A 35 -6.28 -12.42 -6.52
N ALA A 36 -5.65 -13.39 -7.19
CA ALA A 36 -4.92 -14.49 -6.55
C ALA A 36 -3.77 -13.99 -5.65
N LEU A 37 -2.98 -13.02 -6.14
CA LEU A 37 -1.94 -12.34 -5.35
C LEU A 37 -2.50 -11.77 -4.04
N THR A 38 -3.61 -11.04 -4.13
CA THR A 38 -4.22 -10.38 -2.97
C THR A 38 -4.81 -11.39 -2.00
N PHE A 39 -5.46 -12.43 -2.51
CA PHE A 39 -5.93 -13.53 -1.67
C PHE A 39 -4.79 -14.19 -0.90
N MET A 40 -3.67 -14.50 -1.57
CA MET A 40 -2.50 -15.12 -0.92
C MET A 40 -1.86 -14.20 0.13
N GLN A 41 -1.79 -12.89 -0.14
CA GLN A 41 -1.33 -11.90 0.84
C GLN A 41 -2.24 -11.89 2.09
N PHE A 42 -3.56 -11.86 1.91
CA PHE A 42 -4.52 -11.87 3.01
C PHE A 42 -4.46 -13.18 3.80
N LEU A 43 -4.35 -14.30 3.10
CA LEU A 43 -4.22 -15.62 3.72
C LEU A 43 -2.95 -15.70 4.56
N PHE A 44 -1.81 -15.24 4.03
CA PHE A 44 -0.54 -15.26 4.74
C PHE A 44 -0.57 -14.38 6.00
N VAL A 45 -1.05 -13.14 5.89
CA VAL A 45 -1.17 -12.22 7.04
C VAL A 45 -2.11 -12.81 8.10
N SER A 46 -3.23 -13.41 7.66
CA SER A 46 -4.20 -14.03 8.56
C SER A 46 -3.63 -15.27 9.25
N ALA A 47 -2.85 -16.10 8.55
CA ALA A 47 -2.24 -17.29 9.11
C ALA A 47 -1.16 -16.95 10.15
N GLU A 48 -0.32 -15.96 9.86
CA GLU A 48 0.69 -15.47 10.82
C GLU A 48 0.04 -14.86 12.06
N GLY A 49 -0.98 -14.01 11.87
CA GLY A 49 -1.72 -13.43 12.98
C GLY A 49 -2.48 -14.49 13.79
N PHE A 50 -3.06 -15.50 13.13
CA PHE A 50 -3.73 -16.61 13.81
C PHE A 50 -2.74 -17.37 14.69
N ALA A 51 -1.54 -17.69 14.19
CA ALA A 51 -0.51 -18.35 14.99
C ALA A 51 -0.12 -17.54 16.24
N HIS A 52 -0.14 -16.21 16.16
CA HIS A 52 0.17 -15.33 17.29
C HIS A 52 -0.99 -15.21 18.31
N PHE A 53 -2.24 -15.13 17.84
CA PHE A 53 -3.42 -14.93 18.69
C PHE A 53 -4.13 -16.24 19.09
N PHE A 54 -3.64 -17.39 18.63
CA PHE A 54 -4.18 -18.68 18.95
C PHE A 54 -4.05 -18.98 20.46
N ARG A 55 -5.18 -19.32 21.09
CA ARG A 55 -5.22 -19.85 22.46
C ARG A 55 -6.13 -21.06 22.50
N ALA A 56 -5.53 -22.24 22.57
CA ALA A 56 -6.23 -23.53 22.61
C ALA A 56 -7.28 -23.62 23.74
N GLN A 57 -7.07 -22.89 24.84
CA GLN A 57 -7.92 -22.94 26.03
C GLN A 57 -9.12 -21.96 25.98
N SER A 58 -9.27 -21.14 24.94
CA SER A 58 -10.40 -20.20 24.83
C SER A 58 -11.54 -20.77 23.96
N ARG A 59 -12.80 -20.45 24.31
CA ARG A 59 -14.01 -20.92 23.59
C ARG A 59 -14.04 -20.49 22.12
N THR A 60 -13.34 -19.40 21.77
CA THR A 60 -13.23 -18.91 20.38
C THR A 60 -11.87 -19.23 19.74
N LEU A 61 -11.02 -20.06 20.37
CA LEU A 61 -9.64 -20.39 19.98
C LEU A 61 -8.70 -19.19 19.79
N LEU A 62 -9.16 -17.99 20.10
CA LEU A 62 -8.49 -16.70 19.94
C LEU A 62 -8.47 -15.95 21.27
N VAL A 63 -7.46 -15.09 21.46
CA VAL A 63 -7.45 -14.11 22.55
C VAL A 63 -8.68 -13.19 22.43
N PRO A 64 -9.39 -12.86 23.52
CA PRO A 64 -10.42 -11.83 23.47
C PRO A 64 -9.80 -10.51 23.01
N PRO A 65 -10.37 -9.85 21.99
CA PRO A 65 -9.80 -8.64 21.44
C PRO A 65 -9.97 -7.46 22.42
N GLU A 66 -8.97 -6.59 22.47
CA GLU A 66 -9.03 -5.34 23.24
C GLU A 66 -10.11 -4.41 22.66
N ILE A 67 -10.34 -4.50 21.34
CA ILE A 67 -11.29 -3.67 20.61
C ILE A 67 -12.46 -4.53 20.11
N SER A 68 -13.66 -3.95 20.12
CA SER A 68 -14.86 -4.65 19.64
C SER A 68 -14.70 -5.20 18.22
N ARG A 69 -15.04 -6.48 18.04
CA ARG A 69 -14.95 -7.20 16.76
C ARG A 69 -15.72 -6.51 15.63
N ILE A 70 -16.80 -5.80 15.94
CA ILE A 70 -17.61 -5.07 14.95
C ILE A 70 -16.82 -3.90 14.34
N LYS A 71 -16.00 -3.21 15.15
CA LYS A 71 -15.12 -2.15 14.64
C LYS A 71 -14.09 -2.72 13.67
N TRP A 72 -13.50 -3.86 14.03
CA TRP A 72 -12.55 -4.55 13.16
C TRP A 72 -13.19 -5.11 11.88
N LEU A 73 -14.44 -5.57 11.95
CA LEU A 73 -15.18 -6.00 10.76
C LEU A 73 -15.39 -4.83 9.80
N GLY A 74 -15.76 -3.65 10.30
CA GLY A 74 -15.87 -2.44 9.49
C GLY A 74 -14.55 -2.06 8.81
N VAL A 75 -13.44 -2.08 9.56
CA VAL A 75 -12.09 -1.88 9.03
C VAL A 75 -11.75 -2.92 7.97
N ALA A 76 -12.06 -4.19 8.20
CA ALA A 76 -11.79 -5.28 7.27
C ALA A 76 -12.55 -5.12 5.95
N ILE A 77 -13.83 -4.74 5.98
CA ILE A 77 -14.64 -4.50 4.78
C ILE A 77 -14.08 -3.35 3.94
N VAL A 78 -13.72 -2.24 4.59
CA VAL A 78 -13.13 -1.10 3.90
C VAL A 78 -11.75 -1.48 3.34
N HIS A 79 -10.92 -2.17 4.11
CA HIS A 79 -9.60 -2.61 3.67
C HIS A 79 -9.66 -3.57 2.48
N PHE A 80 -10.55 -4.57 2.54
CA PHE A 80 -10.82 -5.49 1.43
C PHE A 80 -11.26 -4.73 0.18
N SER A 81 -12.23 -3.82 0.30
CA SER A 81 -12.70 -2.98 -0.81
C SER A 81 -11.56 -2.18 -1.43
N ILE A 82 -10.70 -1.56 -0.62
CA ILE A 82 -9.53 -0.82 -1.10
C ILE A 82 -8.61 -1.75 -1.90
N CYS A 83 -8.27 -2.92 -1.37
CA CYS A 83 -7.35 -3.86 -2.05
C CYS A 83 -7.93 -4.36 -3.37
N VAL A 84 -9.19 -4.77 -3.41
CA VAL A 84 -9.85 -5.25 -4.63
C VAL A 84 -9.99 -4.14 -5.67
N LEU A 85 -10.44 -2.93 -5.29
CA LEU A 85 -10.62 -1.81 -6.22
C LEU A 85 -9.28 -1.29 -6.79
N ASN A 86 -8.22 -1.23 -5.99
CA ASN A 86 -6.90 -0.84 -6.53
C ASN A 86 -6.42 -1.84 -7.59
N ASN A 87 -6.63 -3.14 -7.38
CA ASN A 87 -6.23 -4.14 -8.38
C ASN A 87 -7.11 -4.10 -9.62
N LEU A 88 -8.42 -3.95 -9.42
CA LEU A 88 -9.39 -3.81 -10.50
C LEU A 88 -9.07 -2.60 -11.39
N SER A 89 -8.56 -1.51 -10.82
CA SER A 89 -8.16 -0.32 -11.59
C SER A 89 -7.09 -0.59 -12.66
N LEU A 90 -6.21 -1.59 -12.44
CA LEU A 90 -5.17 -1.98 -13.39
C LEU A 90 -5.73 -2.66 -14.65
N GLU A 91 -6.96 -3.19 -14.58
CA GLU A 91 -7.64 -3.78 -15.75
C GLU A 91 -8.14 -2.70 -16.74
N TYR A 92 -8.26 -1.45 -16.29
CA TYR A 92 -8.74 -0.31 -17.10
C TYR A 92 -7.62 0.42 -17.85
N GLN A 93 -6.63 -0.32 -18.36
CA GLN A 93 -5.50 0.20 -19.16
C GLN A 93 -4.64 1.26 -18.45
N ILE A 94 -4.65 1.28 -17.12
CA ILE A 94 -3.77 2.16 -16.33
C ILE A 94 -2.42 1.48 -16.16
N SER A 95 -1.35 2.14 -16.65
CA SER A 95 0.01 1.65 -16.42
C SER A 95 0.36 1.66 -14.92
N VAL A 96 1.18 0.70 -14.48
CA VAL A 96 1.61 0.60 -13.08
C VAL A 96 2.25 1.91 -12.57
N PRO A 97 3.11 2.61 -13.34
CA PRO A 97 3.62 3.93 -12.94
C PRO A 97 2.52 4.99 -12.74
N LEU A 98 1.56 5.07 -13.66
CA LEU A 98 0.44 6.02 -13.57
C LEU A 98 -0.43 5.73 -12.34
N HIS A 99 -0.73 4.45 -12.08
CA HIS A 99 -1.43 4.01 -10.88
C HIS A 99 -0.70 4.43 -9.59
N ILE A 100 0.62 4.24 -9.53
CA ILE A 100 1.44 4.61 -8.36
C ILE A 100 1.42 6.13 -8.11
N VAL A 101 1.52 6.93 -9.18
CA VAL A 101 1.49 8.40 -9.08
C VAL A 101 0.13 8.88 -8.60
N LEU A 102 -0.97 8.43 -9.23
CA LEU A 102 -2.33 8.81 -8.83
C LEU A 102 -2.64 8.43 -7.37
N ARG A 103 -2.20 7.25 -6.93
CA ARG A 103 -2.34 6.78 -5.54
C ARG A 103 -1.49 7.58 -4.55
N SER A 104 -0.58 8.44 -4.99
CA SER A 104 0.23 9.32 -4.12
C SER A 104 -0.50 10.60 -3.71
N GLY A 105 -1.63 10.91 -4.33
CA GLY A 105 -2.53 12.02 -3.95
C GLY A 105 -3.33 11.79 -2.66
N GLY A 106 -3.22 10.62 -2.03
CA GLY A 106 -3.96 10.28 -0.80
C GLY A 106 -3.69 11.20 0.39
N GLY A 107 -2.57 11.93 0.41
CA GLY A 107 -2.27 12.92 1.45
C GLY A 107 -3.29 14.07 1.48
N LEU A 108 -3.65 14.60 0.31
CA LEU A 108 -4.66 15.66 0.20
C LEU A 108 -6.03 15.16 0.65
N VAL A 109 -6.42 13.97 0.20
CA VAL A 109 -7.70 13.37 0.58
C VAL A 109 -7.78 13.12 2.09
N THR A 110 -6.68 12.66 2.69
CA THR A 110 -6.58 12.46 4.15
C THR A 110 -6.71 13.78 4.92
N LEU A 111 -6.09 14.84 4.40
CA LEU A 111 -6.16 16.16 5.00
C LEU A 111 -7.59 16.70 4.93
N CYS A 112 -8.23 16.69 3.75
CA CYS A 112 -9.60 17.15 3.56
C CYS A 112 -10.62 16.36 4.41
N ILE A 113 -10.60 15.03 4.35
CA ILE A 113 -11.51 14.19 5.15
C ILE A 113 -11.23 14.41 6.64
N GLY A 114 -9.97 14.50 7.04
CA GLY A 114 -9.61 14.79 8.44
C GLY A 114 -10.16 16.12 8.92
N THR A 115 -10.11 17.18 8.10
CA THR A 115 -10.71 18.48 8.46
C THR A 115 -12.22 18.42 8.61
N ILE A 116 -12.90 17.68 7.73
CA ILE A 116 -14.35 17.46 7.81
C ILE A 116 -14.71 16.70 9.09
N LEU A 117 -13.85 15.75 9.51
CA LEU A 117 -13.98 15.01 10.77
C LEU A 117 -13.50 15.80 12.01
N GLY A 118 -13.26 17.11 11.89
CA GLY A 118 -12.92 17.99 13.01
C GLY A 118 -11.44 18.01 13.42
N LYS A 119 -10.53 17.48 12.60
CA LYS A 119 -9.08 17.62 12.85
C LYS A 119 -8.55 18.95 12.33
N SER A 120 -7.81 19.64 13.18
CA SER A 120 -7.09 20.87 12.80
C SER A 120 -5.69 20.54 12.29
N TYR A 121 -5.35 21.06 11.11
CA TYR A 121 -4.01 20.98 10.52
C TYR A 121 -3.38 22.36 10.42
N SER A 122 -2.07 22.44 10.62
CA SER A 122 -1.35 23.70 10.50
C SER A 122 -1.32 24.18 9.05
N THR A 123 -1.29 25.50 8.82
CA THR A 123 -1.09 26.11 7.49
C THR A 123 0.13 25.53 6.78
N LYS A 124 1.19 25.19 7.52
CA LYS A 124 2.40 24.57 6.94
C LYS A 124 2.13 23.16 6.39
N GLN A 125 1.26 22.40 7.05
CA GLN A 125 0.85 21.06 6.59
C GLN A 125 -0.02 21.18 5.33
N TRP A 126 -0.93 22.15 5.27
CA TRP A 126 -1.69 22.48 4.06
C TRP A 126 -0.80 22.84 2.87
N ILE A 127 0.13 23.79 3.07
CA ILE A 127 1.06 24.22 2.00
C ILE A 127 1.88 23.03 1.46
N SER A 128 2.40 22.19 2.36
CA SER A 128 3.15 20.99 1.95
C SER A 128 2.30 20.05 1.10
N VAL A 129 1.09 19.72 1.54
CA VAL A 129 0.24 18.73 0.87
C VAL A 129 -0.31 19.26 -0.46
N MET A 130 -0.63 20.56 -0.54
CA MET A 130 -1.01 21.21 -1.79
C MET A 130 0.15 21.22 -2.79
N SER A 131 1.36 21.59 -2.35
CA SER A 131 2.57 21.54 -3.17
C SER A 131 2.87 20.11 -3.66
N MET A 132 2.72 19.11 -2.77
CA MET A 132 2.88 17.69 -3.13
C MET A 132 1.86 17.28 -4.20
N THR A 133 0.60 17.71 -4.08
CA THR A 133 -0.46 17.41 -5.04
C THR A 133 -0.16 18.04 -6.40
N ILE A 134 0.33 19.28 -6.44
CA ILE A 134 0.76 19.93 -7.69
C ILE A 134 1.86 19.11 -8.37
N GLY A 135 2.87 18.65 -7.62
CA GLY A 135 3.93 17.78 -8.15
C GLY A 135 3.39 16.46 -8.73
N VAL A 136 2.44 15.82 -8.03
CA VAL A 136 1.76 14.60 -8.51
C VAL A 136 0.99 14.88 -9.81
N VAL A 137 0.26 15.98 -9.90
CA VAL A 137 -0.50 16.36 -11.11
C VAL A 137 0.45 16.60 -12.29
N ILE A 138 1.54 17.35 -12.11
CA ILE A 138 2.53 17.60 -13.17
C ILE A 138 3.15 16.28 -13.65
N ALA A 139 3.55 15.39 -12.73
CA ALA A 139 4.10 14.09 -13.10
C ALA A 139 3.08 13.22 -13.86
N THR A 140 1.81 13.26 -13.47
CA THR A 140 0.70 12.54 -14.11
C THR A 140 0.46 13.05 -15.53
N LEU A 141 0.38 14.36 -15.72
CA LEU A 141 0.20 15.00 -17.03
C LEU A 141 1.37 14.72 -17.97
N GLY A 142 2.58 14.58 -17.41
CA GLY A 142 3.67 13.90 -18.06
C GLY A 142 3.17 12.54 -18.55
N MET A 143 3.07 11.54 -17.68
CA MET A 143 2.75 10.14 -18.06
C MET A 143 1.61 9.96 -19.07
N ILE A 144 0.51 10.69 -18.95
CA ILE A 144 -0.65 10.61 -19.88
C ILE A 144 -0.25 11.00 -21.31
N LYS A 145 0.53 12.07 -21.51
CA LYS A 145 0.98 12.48 -22.85
C LYS A 145 1.86 11.44 -23.56
N ASP A 146 2.54 10.53 -22.85
CA ASP A 146 3.24 9.40 -23.51
C ASP A 146 2.24 8.36 -24.01
N SER A 147 1.11 8.22 -23.31
CA SER A 147 0.10 7.20 -23.59
C SER A 147 -0.85 7.64 -24.71
N GLU A 148 -1.19 8.93 -24.79
CA GLU A 148 -2.02 9.50 -25.87
C GLU A 148 -1.32 9.47 -27.25
N ALA A 149 0.01 9.42 -27.29
CA ALA A 149 0.75 9.14 -28.53
C ALA A 149 0.48 7.72 -29.09
N SER A 150 -0.21 6.88 -28.32
CA SER A 150 -0.57 5.50 -28.63
C SER A 150 -2.08 5.26 -28.46
N ASP A 151 -2.89 5.94 -29.29
CA ASP A 151 -4.25 5.59 -29.77
C ASP A 151 -5.16 4.74 -28.85
N SER A 152 -5.27 5.08 -27.56
CA SER A 152 -6.10 4.35 -26.58
C SER A 152 -7.47 5.00 -26.36
N PRO A 153 -8.57 4.23 -26.19
CA PRO A 153 -9.89 4.77 -25.89
C PRO A 153 -9.92 5.42 -24.50
N GLY A 154 -9.87 6.76 -24.46
CA GLY A 154 -9.76 7.56 -23.24
C GLY A 154 -10.84 7.29 -22.18
N ASP A 155 -12.04 6.86 -22.59
CA ASP A 155 -13.16 6.59 -21.68
C ASP A 155 -12.89 5.44 -20.70
N THR A 156 -12.18 4.39 -21.15
CA THR A 156 -11.83 3.24 -20.28
C THR A 156 -10.84 3.67 -19.20
N MET A 157 -9.83 4.43 -19.59
CA MET A 157 -8.82 4.97 -18.66
C MET A 157 -9.44 5.95 -17.67
N ALA A 158 -10.35 6.82 -18.13
CA ALA A 158 -11.06 7.77 -17.27
C ALA A 158 -11.84 7.07 -16.15
N PHE A 159 -12.51 5.95 -16.47
CA PHE A 159 -13.20 5.14 -15.47
C PHE A 159 -12.24 4.50 -14.46
N GLY A 160 -11.09 4.00 -14.92
CA GLY A 160 -10.03 3.51 -14.01
C GLY A 160 -9.52 4.59 -13.06
N VAL A 161 -9.33 5.83 -13.56
CA VAL A 161 -8.91 6.98 -12.73
C VAL A 161 -9.99 7.32 -11.70
N PHE A 162 -11.26 7.29 -12.08
CA PHE A 162 -12.39 7.47 -11.15
C PHE A 162 -12.37 6.44 -10.01
N ILE A 163 -12.17 5.15 -10.33
CA ILE A 163 -12.04 4.08 -9.32
C ILE A 163 -10.88 4.39 -8.37
N LEU A 164 -9.74 4.87 -8.89
CA LEU A 164 -8.57 5.20 -8.07
C LEU A 164 -8.82 6.35 -7.12
N LEU A 165 -9.49 7.41 -7.57
CA LEU A 165 -9.86 8.55 -6.73
C LEU A 165 -10.83 8.12 -5.62
N ALA A 166 -11.86 7.33 -5.94
CA ALA A 166 -12.77 6.76 -4.96
C ALA A 166 -12.03 5.90 -3.93
N THR A 167 -11.07 5.09 -4.40
CA THR A 167 -10.25 4.23 -3.55
C THR A 167 -9.29 5.03 -2.66
N GLN A 168 -8.82 6.21 -3.08
CA GLN A 168 -8.05 7.11 -2.22
C GLN A 168 -8.89 7.66 -1.07
N SER A 169 -10.16 8.00 -1.32
CA SER A 169 -11.09 8.43 -0.28
C SER A 169 -11.32 7.34 0.76
N LEU A 170 -11.53 6.10 0.32
CA LEU A 170 -11.62 4.96 1.23
C LEU A 170 -10.31 4.73 2.01
N THR A 171 -9.16 4.85 1.34
CA THR A 171 -7.83 4.71 1.97
C THR A 171 -7.61 5.76 3.07
N ALA A 172 -7.96 7.01 2.79
CA ALA A 172 -7.89 8.13 3.74
C ALA A 172 -8.81 7.89 4.94
N MET A 173 -10.06 7.49 4.70
CA MET A 173 -11.02 7.20 5.76
C MET A 173 -10.58 6.02 6.64
N ASN A 174 -10.08 4.94 6.02
CA ASN A 174 -9.52 3.80 6.75
C ASN A 174 -8.30 4.21 7.60
N GLY A 175 -7.40 5.03 7.06
CA GLY A 175 -6.24 5.54 7.78
C GLY A 175 -6.63 6.38 9.01
N LEU A 176 -7.59 7.30 8.84
CA LEU A 176 -8.11 8.13 9.93
C LEU A 176 -8.84 7.30 11.00
N TRP A 177 -9.56 6.25 10.59
CA TRP A 177 -10.22 5.32 11.50
C TRP A 177 -9.20 4.52 12.32
N LEU A 178 -8.17 3.94 11.68
CA LEU A 178 -7.08 3.25 12.38
C LEU A 178 -6.33 4.18 13.32
N GLU A 179 -6.05 5.42 12.91
CA GLU A 179 -5.40 6.40 13.78
C GLU A 179 -6.23 6.66 15.04
N GLY A 180 -7.55 6.82 14.91
CA GLY A 180 -8.44 6.99 16.06
C GLY A 180 -8.40 5.79 17.02
N ILE A 181 -8.42 4.57 16.46
CA ILE A 181 -8.31 3.32 17.22
C ILE A 181 -6.95 3.25 17.96
N TYR A 182 -5.84 3.42 17.25
CA TYR A 182 -4.51 3.26 17.85
C TYR A 182 -4.12 4.41 18.78
N LYS A 183 -4.75 5.58 18.65
CA LYS A 183 -4.59 6.67 19.63
C LYS A 183 -5.15 6.27 21.00
N SER A 184 -6.26 5.52 21.05
CA SER A 184 -6.83 4.99 22.29
C SER A 184 -6.10 3.74 22.79
N SER A 185 -5.69 2.86 21.87
CA SER A 185 -5.01 1.60 22.18
C SER A 185 -3.80 1.38 21.27
N PRO A 186 -2.63 1.98 21.58
CA PRO A 186 -1.43 1.88 20.73
C PRO A 186 -0.91 0.43 20.58
N GLY A 187 -1.17 -0.42 21.58
CA GLY A 187 -0.82 -1.85 21.56
C GLY A 187 -1.64 -2.69 20.59
N ALA A 188 -2.80 -2.20 20.15
CA ALA A 188 -3.75 -2.95 19.32
C ALA A 188 -3.35 -3.03 17.84
N TRP A 189 -2.16 -2.55 17.43
CA TRP A 189 -1.74 -2.58 16.02
C TRP A 189 -1.60 -4.00 15.45
N ARG A 190 -1.17 -4.97 16.26
CA ARG A 190 -1.13 -6.39 15.86
C ARG A 190 -2.52 -6.97 15.71
N GLU A 191 -3.41 -6.60 16.63
CA GLU A 191 -4.81 -7.00 16.62
C GLU A 191 -5.49 -6.48 15.33
N GLY A 192 -5.27 -5.21 15.00
CA GLY A 192 -5.78 -4.60 13.78
C GLY A 192 -5.23 -5.21 12.51
N LEU A 193 -3.92 -5.51 12.47
CA LEU A 193 -3.31 -6.23 11.36
C LEU A 193 -3.96 -7.59 11.15
N PHE A 194 -4.16 -8.37 12.20
CA PHE A 194 -4.77 -9.71 12.10
C PHE A 194 -6.25 -9.63 11.67
N TYR A 195 -7.09 -8.89 12.41
CA TYR A 195 -8.53 -8.92 12.15
C TYR A 195 -8.94 -8.24 10.84
N SER A 196 -8.21 -7.22 10.38
CA SER A 196 -8.47 -6.58 9.09
C SER A 196 -8.30 -7.54 7.89
N HIS A 197 -7.44 -8.57 8.03
CA HIS A 197 -7.24 -9.58 7.00
C HIS A 197 -8.09 -10.82 7.25
N PHE A 198 -8.16 -11.28 8.51
CA PHE A 198 -8.90 -12.49 8.87
C PHE A 198 -10.40 -12.35 8.59
N PHE A 199 -11.01 -11.21 8.96
CA PHE A 199 -12.43 -10.97 8.67
C PHE A 199 -12.70 -10.64 7.20
N ALA A 200 -11.68 -10.31 6.40
CA ALA A 200 -11.81 -10.12 4.98
C ALA A 200 -11.77 -11.45 4.19
N LEU A 201 -11.23 -12.54 4.75
CA LEU A 201 -11.14 -13.83 4.07
C LEU A 201 -12.51 -14.35 3.56
N PRO A 202 -13.61 -14.32 4.35
CA PRO A 202 -14.92 -14.72 3.86
C PRO A 202 -15.44 -13.88 2.68
N LEU A 203 -15.00 -12.63 2.55
CA LEU A 203 -15.40 -11.76 1.45
C LEU A 203 -14.81 -12.20 0.09
N PHE A 204 -13.78 -13.06 0.10
CA PHE A 204 -13.24 -13.69 -1.11
C PHE A 204 -14.09 -14.88 -1.58
N LEU A 205 -15.03 -15.42 -0.80
CA LEU A 205 -15.83 -16.60 -1.18
C LEU A 205 -16.52 -16.46 -2.55
N PRO A 206 -17.19 -15.34 -2.90
CA PRO A 206 -17.79 -15.17 -4.22
C PRO A 206 -16.77 -15.07 -5.36
N LEU A 207 -15.53 -14.76 -5.02
CA LEU A 207 -14.42 -14.54 -5.96
C LEU A 207 -13.55 -15.80 -6.12
N LEU A 208 -13.75 -16.83 -5.29
CA LEU A 208 -12.97 -18.07 -5.32
C LEU A 208 -12.89 -18.71 -6.70
N PRO A 209 -13.94 -18.82 -7.52
CA PRO A 209 -13.82 -19.44 -8.85
C PRO A 209 -12.80 -18.73 -9.74
N LYS A 210 -12.75 -17.39 -9.69
CA LYS A 210 -11.76 -16.60 -10.44
C LYS A 210 -10.36 -16.79 -9.84
N ILE A 211 -10.25 -16.79 -8.51
CA ILE A 211 -8.98 -16.99 -7.79
C ILE A 211 -8.39 -18.37 -8.09
N THR A 212 -9.19 -19.43 -8.02
CA THR A 212 -8.73 -20.80 -8.31
C THR A 212 -8.33 -20.94 -9.77
N ALA A 213 -9.05 -20.32 -10.70
CA ALA A 213 -8.65 -20.31 -12.10
C ALA A 213 -7.31 -19.60 -12.31
N GLN A 214 -7.07 -18.47 -11.63
CA GLN A 214 -5.78 -17.76 -11.69
C GLN A 214 -4.65 -18.56 -11.04
N ILE A 215 -4.87 -19.18 -9.87
CA ILE A 215 -3.86 -20.01 -9.19
C ILE A 215 -3.54 -21.25 -10.01
N LEU A 216 -4.54 -21.94 -10.56
CA LEU A 216 -4.33 -23.13 -11.38
C LEU A 216 -3.57 -22.78 -12.66
N ARG A 217 -3.88 -21.64 -13.30
CA ARG A 217 -3.13 -21.14 -14.46
C ARG A 217 -1.69 -20.79 -14.14
N LEU A 218 -1.45 -20.15 -13.00
CA LEU A 218 -0.10 -19.88 -12.49
C LEU A 218 0.67 -21.17 -12.19
N ALA A 219 -0.01 -22.20 -11.70
CA ALA A 219 0.57 -23.51 -11.43
C ALA A 219 0.81 -24.33 -12.71
N SER A 220 -0.01 -24.14 -13.76
CA SER A 220 0.15 -24.77 -15.07
C SER A 220 1.01 -23.97 -16.05
N GLY A 221 1.45 -22.76 -15.66
CA GLY A 221 2.28 -21.88 -16.47
C GLY A 221 3.72 -22.38 -16.64
N THR A 222 4.45 -21.80 -17.58
CA THR A 222 5.76 -22.26 -18.07
C THR A 222 6.79 -22.47 -16.95
N GLN A 223 7.40 -23.65 -16.92
CA GLN A 223 8.44 -24.05 -15.98
C GLN A 223 9.72 -23.24 -16.21
N LEU A 224 10.47 -22.96 -15.14
CA LEU A 224 11.72 -22.22 -15.23
C LEU A 224 12.92 -23.16 -15.11
N GLU A 225 13.73 -23.24 -16.17
CA GLU A 225 15.04 -23.89 -16.10
C GLU A 225 16.02 -22.98 -15.35
N ILE A 226 16.19 -23.19 -14.04
CA ILE A 226 17.27 -22.58 -13.28
C ILE A 226 18.46 -23.54 -13.30
N SER A 227 19.42 -23.32 -14.19
CA SER A 227 20.74 -23.96 -14.07
C SER A 227 21.49 -23.32 -12.90
N MET A 228 21.44 -23.94 -11.72
CA MET A 228 22.27 -23.56 -10.58
C MET A 228 23.64 -24.25 -10.71
N PRO A 229 24.76 -23.51 -10.85
CA PRO A 229 26.06 -24.12 -10.71
C PRO A 229 26.25 -24.41 -9.22
N ARG A 230 26.30 -25.69 -8.86
CA ARG A 230 27.11 -26.23 -7.74
C ARG A 230 26.43 -26.80 -6.49
N TYR A 231 25.12 -27.04 -6.39
CA TYR A 231 24.63 -27.85 -5.26
C TYR A 231 23.32 -28.63 -5.50
N SER A 232 23.48 -29.94 -5.67
CA SER A 232 22.48 -31.04 -5.59
C SER A 232 21.51 -31.27 -6.77
N PRO A 233 21.24 -32.55 -7.14
CA PRO A 233 20.39 -32.94 -8.27
C PRO A 233 18.92 -33.17 -7.90
N ASN A 234 18.42 -32.59 -6.80
CA ASN A 234 17.00 -32.61 -6.50
C ASN A 234 16.40 -31.26 -6.91
N VAL A 235 15.91 -31.22 -8.15
CA VAL A 235 15.18 -30.08 -8.69
C VAL A 235 13.87 -29.98 -7.92
N LEU A 236 13.77 -29.02 -6.99
CA LEU A 236 12.47 -28.65 -6.47
C LEU A 236 11.76 -27.90 -7.61
N ASP A 237 10.93 -28.62 -8.37
CA ASP A 237 10.12 -28.10 -9.48
C ASP A 237 9.04 -27.16 -8.93
N LEU A 238 9.46 -26.01 -8.41
CA LEU A 238 8.60 -24.92 -8.02
C LEU A 238 8.58 -23.90 -9.16
N PRO A 239 7.45 -23.71 -9.86
CA PRO A 239 7.35 -22.72 -10.92
C PRO A 239 7.84 -21.36 -10.42
N LYS A 240 8.74 -20.70 -11.15
CA LYS A 240 9.31 -19.39 -10.74
C LYS A 240 8.23 -18.38 -10.38
N MET A 241 7.08 -18.44 -11.05
CA MET A 241 5.93 -17.59 -10.74
C MET A 241 5.35 -17.85 -9.35
N PHE A 242 5.31 -19.10 -8.89
CA PHE A 242 4.89 -19.43 -7.53
C PHE A 242 5.90 -18.93 -6.50
N PHE A 243 7.21 -19.05 -6.78
CA PHE A 243 8.24 -18.44 -5.93
C PHE A 243 8.07 -16.91 -5.84
N MET A 244 7.86 -16.23 -6.98
CA MET A 244 7.61 -14.78 -7.01
C MET A 244 6.33 -14.40 -6.26
N LEU A 245 5.28 -15.22 -6.35
CA LEU A 245 4.02 -15.05 -5.60
C LEU A 245 4.26 -15.11 -4.09
N VAL A 246 5.06 -16.09 -3.62
CA VAL A 246 5.42 -16.21 -2.20
C VAL A 246 6.27 -15.02 -1.73
N VAL A 247 7.29 -14.62 -2.49
CA VAL A 247 8.11 -13.45 -2.17
C VAL A 247 7.25 -12.18 -2.13
N ASN A 248 6.30 -12.04 -3.06
CA ASN A 248 5.35 -10.93 -3.07
C ASN A 248 4.49 -10.91 -1.79
N ALA A 249 3.98 -12.06 -1.35
CA ALA A 249 3.20 -12.17 -0.10
C ALA A 249 4.04 -11.82 1.15
N LEU A 250 5.27 -12.32 1.24
CA LEU A 250 6.18 -12.04 2.38
C LEU A 250 6.58 -10.56 2.47
N THR A 251 6.87 -9.96 1.32
CA THR A 251 7.24 -8.54 1.23
C THR A 251 6.04 -7.64 1.52
N GLN A 252 4.84 -8.04 1.08
CA GLN A 252 3.59 -7.36 1.45
C GLN A 252 3.34 -7.43 2.96
N PHE A 253 3.52 -8.60 3.59
CA PHE A 253 3.38 -8.75 5.04
C PHE A 253 4.32 -7.80 5.78
N SER A 254 5.60 -7.76 5.39
CA SER A 254 6.59 -6.85 5.97
C SER A 254 6.19 -5.39 5.81
N CYS A 255 5.71 -5.02 4.62
CA CYS A 255 5.20 -3.69 4.29
C CYS A 255 4.03 -3.30 5.21
N ILE A 256 2.95 -4.08 5.25
CA ILE A 256 1.72 -3.73 5.97
C ILE A 256 1.90 -3.79 7.50
N ARG A 257 2.81 -4.65 7.98
CA ARG A 257 3.24 -4.66 9.38
C ARG A 257 3.93 -3.35 9.75
N GLY A 258 4.86 -2.89 8.91
CA GLY A 258 5.50 -1.58 9.08
C GLY A 258 4.49 -0.43 9.06
N VAL A 259 3.52 -0.46 8.14
CA VAL A 259 2.47 0.57 8.05
C VAL A 259 1.59 0.60 9.31
N ASN A 260 1.10 -0.54 9.79
CA ASN A 260 0.29 -0.58 11.01
C ASN A 260 1.07 -0.11 12.24
N MET A 261 2.35 -0.48 12.35
CA MET A 261 3.22 0.01 13.41
C MET A 261 3.43 1.53 13.30
N LEU A 262 3.63 2.08 12.10
CA LEU A 262 3.74 3.52 11.89
C LEU A 262 2.45 4.26 12.27
N THR A 263 1.28 3.75 11.85
CA THR A 263 -0.03 4.33 12.20
C THR A 263 -0.28 4.32 13.71
N SER A 264 0.30 3.38 14.46
CA SER A 264 0.15 3.35 15.92
C SER A 264 0.91 4.47 16.65
N ILE A 265 1.89 5.09 16.00
CA ILE A 265 2.77 6.11 16.60
C ILE A 265 2.74 7.44 15.84
N SER A 266 1.92 7.56 14.80
CA SER A 266 1.91 8.72 13.90
C SER A 266 0.49 9.01 13.41
N SER A 267 0.26 10.26 12.96
CA SER A 267 -1.02 10.61 12.36
C SER A 267 -1.21 9.94 10.99
N ALA A 268 -2.46 9.74 10.56
CA ALA A 268 -2.80 9.22 9.25
C ALA A 268 -2.22 10.09 8.12
N LEU A 269 -2.12 11.41 8.33
CA LEU A 269 -1.48 12.32 7.39
C LEU A 269 0.02 12.02 7.26
N SER A 270 0.73 11.88 8.38
CA SER A 270 2.17 11.55 8.37
C SER A 270 2.42 10.18 7.72
N VAL A 271 1.58 9.18 8.01
CA VAL A 271 1.63 7.85 7.37
C VAL A 271 1.44 7.99 5.86
N SER A 272 0.44 8.77 5.42
CA SER A 272 0.16 9.00 3.99
C SER A 272 1.36 9.64 3.28
N ILE A 273 2.01 10.63 3.91
CA ILE A 273 3.22 11.28 3.39
C ILE A 273 4.40 10.30 3.27
N VAL A 274 4.68 9.51 4.31
CA VAL A 274 5.75 8.48 4.27
C VAL A 274 5.47 7.45 3.17
N LEU A 275 4.21 7.04 3.01
CA LEU A 275 3.79 6.13 1.95
C LEU A 275 3.93 6.74 0.55
N SER A 276 3.71 8.04 0.39
CA SER A 276 3.93 8.75 -0.88
C SER A 276 5.41 8.82 -1.24
N VAL A 277 6.31 9.11 -0.29
CA VAL A 277 7.76 9.06 -0.52
C VAL A 277 8.19 7.67 -1.00
N ARG A 278 7.75 6.64 -0.29
CA ARG A 278 8.01 5.24 -0.63
C ARG A 278 7.59 4.89 -2.06
N LYS A 279 6.38 5.32 -2.47
CA LYS A 279 5.86 5.12 -3.83
C LYS A 279 6.75 5.80 -4.87
N MET A 280 7.16 7.05 -4.63
CA MET A 280 8.05 7.78 -5.56
C MET A 280 9.43 7.14 -5.66
N VAL A 281 10.01 6.71 -4.53
CA VAL A 281 11.28 5.96 -4.52
C VAL A 281 11.14 4.65 -5.30
N SER A 282 10.06 3.90 -5.08
CA SER A 282 9.79 2.65 -5.83
C SER A 282 9.72 2.90 -7.33
N LEU A 283 9.09 4.02 -7.73
CA LEU A 283 8.92 4.39 -9.12
C LEU A 283 10.24 4.82 -9.77
N LEU A 284 11.07 5.61 -9.08
CA LEU A 284 12.42 5.95 -9.55
C LEU A 284 13.29 4.71 -9.75
N ILE A 285 13.23 3.75 -8.80
CA ILE A 285 13.94 2.48 -8.92
C ILE A 285 13.42 1.69 -10.12
N SER A 286 12.10 1.59 -10.30
CA SER A 286 11.49 0.91 -11.44
C SER A 286 11.94 1.54 -12.76
N MET A 287 11.89 2.86 -12.90
CA MET A 287 12.34 3.55 -14.11
C MET A 287 13.83 3.32 -14.40
N TRP A 288 14.67 3.32 -13.37
CA TRP A 288 16.10 3.05 -13.49
C TRP A 288 16.38 1.61 -13.95
N ILE A 289 15.68 0.62 -13.39
CA ILE A 289 15.85 -0.80 -13.74
C ILE A 289 15.28 -1.12 -15.12
N PHE A 290 14.10 -0.58 -15.46
CA PHE A 290 13.40 -0.91 -16.70
C PHE A 290 13.72 0.05 -17.86
N GLY A 291 14.59 1.03 -17.64
CA GLY A 291 15.13 1.90 -18.69
C GLY A 291 14.10 2.81 -19.35
N SER A 292 13.02 3.19 -18.66
CA SER A 292 12.00 4.08 -19.23
C SER A 292 12.51 5.52 -19.29
N ARG A 293 12.25 6.20 -20.42
CA ARG A 293 12.66 7.60 -20.61
C ARG A 293 11.83 8.50 -19.69
N ALA A 294 12.50 9.17 -18.75
CA ALA A 294 11.89 10.18 -17.91
C ALA A 294 11.74 11.50 -18.67
N ARG A 295 10.50 11.92 -18.93
CA ARG A 295 10.23 13.25 -19.48
C ARG A 295 10.46 14.35 -18.45
N ALA A 296 10.70 15.57 -18.93
CA ALA A 296 11.00 16.72 -18.08
C ALA A 296 9.88 17.00 -17.07
N GLU A 297 8.61 16.84 -17.47
CA GLU A 297 7.46 17.03 -16.58
C GLU A 297 7.46 16.02 -15.43
N PHE A 298 7.81 14.77 -15.71
CA PHE A 298 7.91 13.75 -14.68
C PHE A 298 9.03 14.06 -13.67
N ILE A 299 10.20 14.48 -14.15
CA ILE A 299 11.33 14.85 -13.30
C ILE A 299 10.97 16.06 -12.42
N LEU A 300 10.39 17.09 -13.03
CA LEU A 300 9.95 18.30 -12.33
C LEU A 300 8.90 17.98 -11.25
N GLY A 301 7.86 17.22 -11.61
CA GLY A 301 6.80 16.82 -10.67
C GLY A 301 7.37 16.01 -9.49
N THR A 302 8.27 15.08 -9.78
CA THR A 302 8.94 14.28 -8.75
C THR A 302 9.81 15.14 -7.82
N ALA A 303 10.58 16.09 -8.38
CA ALA A 303 11.38 17.02 -7.59
C ALA A 303 10.53 17.88 -6.65
N ILE A 304 9.38 18.37 -7.13
CA ILE A 304 8.42 19.11 -6.32
C ILE A 304 7.92 18.23 -5.17
N VAL A 305 7.49 16.98 -5.44
CA VAL A 305 7.01 16.05 -4.41
C VAL A 305 8.05 15.83 -3.32
N PHE A 306 9.30 15.52 -3.66
CA PHE A 306 10.36 15.33 -2.67
C PHE A 306 10.62 16.61 -1.87
N GLY A 307 10.62 17.77 -2.52
CA GLY A 307 10.73 19.07 -1.86
C GLY A 307 9.60 19.32 -0.85
N SER A 308 8.35 19.04 -1.23
CA SER A 308 7.18 19.20 -0.37
C SER A 308 7.23 18.30 0.87
N VAL A 309 7.71 17.07 0.70
CA VAL A 309 7.85 16.13 1.83
C VAL A 309 9.01 16.54 2.74
N MET A 310 10.14 16.98 2.19
CA MET A 310 11.24 17.52 2.98
C MET A 310 10.76 18.72 3.81
N PHE A 311 9.99 19.63 3.20
CA PHE A 311 9.40 20.78 3.89
C PHE A 311 8.44 20.35 5.01
N TYR A 312 7.60 19.33 4.79
CA TYR A 312 6.77 18.76 5.86
C TYR A 312 7.61 18.22 7.01
N ALA A 313 8.60 17.38 6.70
CA ALA A 313 9.42 16.68 7.69
C ALA A 313 10.19 17.67 8.57
N ILE A 314 10.76 18.72 7.99
CA ILE A 314 11.46 19.78 8.73
C ILE A 314 10.51 20.53 9.66
N ASN A 315 9.32 20.90 9.17
CA ASN A 315 8.35 21.63 9.99
C ASN A 315 7.78 20.79 11.13
N GLU A 316 7.49 19.52 10.86
CA GLU A 316 7.02 18.59 11.88
C GLU A 316 8.11 18.32 12.92
N TRP A 317 9.37 18.15 12.50
CA TRP A 317 10.50 18.05 13.43
C TRP A 317 10.61 19.30 14.30
N ASN A 318 10.58 20.49 13.71
CA ASN A 318 10.63 21.74 14.48
C ASN A 318 9.47 21.85 15.48
N ARG A 319 8.25 21.47 15.08
CA ARG A 319 7.08 21.42 15.97
C ARG A 319 7.30 20.49 17.16
N LEU A 320 7.81 19.28 16.91
CA LEU A 320 8.10 18.29 17.97
C LEU A 320 9.22 18.77 18.91
N ARG A 321 10.26 19.43 18.37
CA ARG A 321 11.34 20.03 19.16
C ARG A 321 10.85 21.14 20.09
N VAL A 322 9.97 22.01 19.60
CA VAL A 322 9.35 23.07 20.43
C VAL A 322 8.50 22.44 21.52
N LYS A 323 7.66 21.45 21.19
CA LYS A 323 6.81 20.75 22.16
C LYS A 323 7.60 20.02 23.26
N GLN A 324 8.80 19.52 22.96
CA GLN A 324 9.71 18.93 23.95
C GLN A 324 10.37 19.97 24.86
N LYS A 325 10.61 21.19 24.36
CA LYS A 325 11.24 22.26 25.14
C LYS A 325 10.25 23.01 26.05
N ASP A 326 8.98 23.09 25.66
CA ASP A 326 7.95 23.81 26.40
C ASP A 326 6.64 22.98 26.49
N PRO A 327 6.48 22.10 27.49
CA PRO A 327 5.34 21.20 27.60
C PRO A 327 4.02 21.91 27.96
N THR A 328 4.05 23.17 28.40
CA THR A 328 2.87 24.01 28.70
C THR A 328 2.07 24.41 27.46
N ILE A 329 2.68 24.36 26.26
CA ILE A 329 2.02 24.61 24.97
C ILE A 329 1.12 23.41 24.54
N ALA A 330 1.09 22.31 25.30
CA ALA A 330 0.34 21.11 24.97
C ALA A 330 -1.16 21.15 25.31
N LEU A 331 -1.67 22.23 25.90
CA LEU A 331 -3.08 22.39 26.33
C LEU A 331 -3.95 23.22 25.38
N GLU A 332 -3.41 23.68 24.25
CA GLU A 332 -4.15 24.35 23.16
C GLU A 332 -4.13 23.54 21.85
#